data_AF-A0A957EYL3-F1
#
_entry.id   AF-A0A957EYL3-F1
#
_cell.length_a   1.000
_cell.length_b   1.000
_cell.length_c   1.000
_cell.angle_alpha   90.00
_cell.angle_beta   90.00
_cell.angle_gamma   90.00
#
_symmetry.space_group_name_H-M   'P 1'
#
loop_
_entity.id
_entity.type
_entity.pdbx_description
1 polymer ?
#
loop_
_entity_poly.entity_id
_entity_poly.type
_entity_poly.pdbx_seq_one_letter_code
_entity_poly.pdbx_strand_id
1 'polypeptide(L)'
;MTYFTFLLLFIGIPLTILLWLTWRDWRAGLQQPQRLAGYNPWWVLLAHVVVAVVYTTPWDNYLVATRVWWYDPNLVTGIVLGWVPIE
;
A
#
# COMPACT_ATOMS: atom_id res chain seq x y z
N MET A 1 -6.22 1.22 -19.65
CA MET A 1 -6.13 0.46 -18.38
C MET A 1 -6.48 1.42 -17.27
N THR A 2 -7.34 1.04 -16.32
CA THR A 2 -7.61 1.88 -15.15
C THR A 2 -6.39 1.89 -14.22
N TYR A 3 -6.28 2.90 -13.36
CA TYR A 3 -5.22 2.94 -12.35
C TYR A 3 -5.26 1.71 -11.45
N PHE A 4 -6.46 1.26 -11.07
CA PHE A 4 -6.65 0.01 -10.32
C PHE A 4 -6.03 -1.20 -11.02
N THR A 5 -6.29 -1.41 -12.32
CA THR A 5 -5.72 -2.54 -13.07
C THR A 5 -4.19 -2.43 -13.15
N PHE A 6 -3.67 -1.23 -13.31
CA PHE A 6 -2.22 -1.01 -13.30
C PHE A 6 -1.61 -1.39 -11.94
N LEU A 7 -2.16 -0.89 -10.83
CA LEU A 7 -1.69 -1.21 -9.48
C LEU A 7 -1.79 -2.72 -9.19
N LEU A 8 -2.88 -3.37 -9.59
CA LEU A 8 -3.06 -4.82 -9.41
C LEU A 8 -1.98 -5.62 -10.13
N LEU A 9 -1.64 -5.26 -11.37
CA LEU A 9 -0.64 -5.98 -12.15
C LEU A 9 0.78 -5.70 -11.65
N PHE A 10 1.12 -4.43 -11.42
CA PHE A 10 2.51 -4.04 -11.13
C PHE A 10 2.88 -4.13 -9.65
N ILE A 11 1.91 -4.00 -8.74
CA ILE A 11 2.13 -4.08 -7.29
C ILE A 11 1.55 -5.38 -6.73
N GLY A 12 0.34 -5.76 -7.15
CA GLY A 12 -0.31 -6.98 -6.67
C GLY A 12 0.48 -8.25 -6.98
N ILE A 13 1.06 -8.38 -8.18
CA ILE A 13 1.88 -9.56 -8.52
C ILE A 13 3.13 -9.67 -7.63
N PRO A 14 4.01 -8.64 -7.50
CA PRO A 14 5.12 -8.72 -6.57
C PRO A 14 4.71 -8.96 -5.12
N LEU A 15 3.63 -8.30 -4.64
CA LEU A 15 3.15 -8.48 -3.27
C LEU A 15 2.67 -9.92 -3.01
N THR A 16 1.93 -10.52 -3.94
CA THR A 16 1.47 -11.92 -3.78
C THR A 16 2.64 -12.91 -3.77
N ILE A 17 3.67 -12.67 -4.59
CA ILE A 17 4.91 -13.48 -4.57
C ILE A 17 5.60 -13.36 -3.21
N LEU A 18 5.79 -12.14 -2.70
CA LEU A 18 6.41 -11.91 -1.39
C LEU A 18 5.60 -12.51 -0.24
N LEU A 19 4.26 -12.39 -0.29
CA LEU A 19 3.36 -12.99 0.68
C LEU A 19 3.47 -14.52 0.66
N TRP A 20 3.54 -15.13 -0.53
CA TRP A 20 3.71 -16.57 -0.66
C TRP A 20 5.06 -17.05 -0.13
N LEU A 21 6.15 -16.32 -0.42
CA LEU A 21 7.49 -16.65 0.07
C LEU A 21 7.55 -16.55 1.60
N THR A 22 7.08 -15.45 2.18
CA THR A 22 7.05 -15.26 3.64
C THR A 22 6.19 -16.31 4.34
N TRP A 23 5.06 -16.69 3.75
CA TRP A 23 4.21 -17.76 4.26
C TRP A 23 4.87 -19.14 4.18
N ARG A 24 5.57 -19.43 3.08
CA ARG A 24 6.35 -20.66 2.92
C ARG A 24 7.46 -20.75 3.96
N ASP A 25 8.19 -19.66 4.18
CA ASP A 25 9.29 -19.60 5.13
C ASP A 25 8.80 -19.76 6.57
N TRP A 26 7.65 -19.16 6.90
CA TRP A 26 6.98 -19.35 8.19
C TRP A 26 6.57 -20.81 8.41
N ARG A 27 6.00 -21.47 7.39
CA ARG A 27 5.68 -22.91 7.44
C ARG A 27 6.91 -23.80 7.56
N ALA A 28 8.03 -23.40 6.97
CA ALA A 28 9.31 -24.11 7.05
C ALA A 28 10.02 -23.90 8.41
N GLY A 29 9.46 -23.09 9.31
CA GLY A 29 10.06 -22.82 10.62
C GLY A 29 11.33 -21.98 10.55
N LEU A 30 11.57 -21.28 9.42
CA LEU A 30 12.69 -20.36 9.29
C LEU A 30 12.47 -19.20 10.25
N GLN A 31 13.22 -19.19 11.34
CA GLN A 31 13.11 -18.13 12.34
C GLN A 31 13.72 -16.84 11.83
N GLN A 32 13.12 -15.72 12.21
CA GLN A 32 13.71 -14.42 11.94
C GLN A 32 15.05 -14.27 12.66
N PRO A 33 16.02 -13.56 12.06
CA PRO A 33 17.28 -13.26 12.72
C PRO A 33 17.03 -12.61 14.09
N GLN A 34 17.76 -13.02 15.13
CA GLN A 34 17.59 -12.49 16.49
C GLN A 34 17.69 -10.95 16.58
N ARG A 35 18.40 -10.30 15.64
CA ARG A 35 18.48 -8.83 15.55
C ARG A 35 17.15 -8.16 15.20
N LEU A 36 16.22 -8.89 14.58
CA LEU A 36 14.91 -8.40 14.15
C LEU A 36 13.78 -8.90 15.07
N ALA A 37 14.09 -9.73 16.06
CA ALA A 37 13.10 -10.34 16.96
C ALA A 37 12.58 -9.40 18.07
N GLY A 38 12.99 -8.13 18.09
CA GLY A 38 12.65 -7.18 19.16
C GLY A 38 11.19 -6.72 19.17
N TYR A 39 10.51 -6.73 18.01
CA TYR A 39 9.11 -6.31 17.87
C TYR A 39 8.34 -7.27 16.97
N ASN A 40 7.04 -7.44 17.23
CA ASN A 40 6.18 -8.24 16.36
C ASN A 40 6.11 -7.62 14.96
N PRO A 41 6.54 -8.33 13.89
CA PRO A 41 6.59 -7.78 12.53
C PRO A 41 5.27 -7.21 12.03
N TRP A 42 4.14 -7.79 12.44
CA TRP A 42 2.81 -7.32 12.04
C TRP A 42 2.50 -5.92 12.58
N TRP A 43 2.92 -5.62 13.81
CA TRP A 43 2.74 -4.29 14.40
C TRP A 43 3.64 -3.26 13.72
N VAL A 44 4.86 -3.64 13.36
CA VAL A 44 5.78 -2.77 12.61
C VAL A 44 5.21 -2.44 11.22
N LEU A 45 4.70 -3.45 10.51
CA LEU A 45 4.07 -3.26 9.21
C LEU A 45 2.82 -2.38 9.30
N LEU A 46 1.95 -2.63 10.28
CA LEU A 46 0.74 -1.82 10.48
C LEU A 46 1.10 -0.37 10.81
N ALA A 47 2.05 -0.15 11.72
CA ALA A 47 2.50 1.19 12.08
C ALA A 47 3.09 1.92 10.86
N HIS A 48 3.87 1.22 10.03
CA HIS A 48 4.40 1.80 8.80
C HIS A 48 3.30 2.23 7.83
N VAL A 49 2.29 1.38 7.60
CA VAL A 49 1.13 1.72 6.75
C VAL A 49 0.38 2.92 7.31
N VAL A 50 0.10 2.94 8.62
CA VAL A 50 -0.60 4.06 9.27
C VAL A 50 0.19 5.36 9.12
N VAL A 51 1.49 5.33 9.38
CA VAL A 51 2.36 6.51 9.23
C VAL A 51 2.34 7.01 7.79
N ALA A 52 2.47 6.12 6.81
CA ALA A 52 2.42 6.49 5.40
C ALA A 52 1.10 7.18 5.04
N VAL A 53 -0.05 6.57 5.38
CA VAL A 53 -1.38 7.12 5.06
C VAL A 53 -1.60 8.46 5.75
N VAL A 54 -1.38 8.54 7.07
CA VAL A 54 -1.61 9.78 7.82
C VAL A 54 -0.69 10.90 7.34
N TYR A 55 0.54 10.56 6.96
CA TYR A 55 1.51 11.55 6.50
C TYR A 55 1.23 12.04 5.08
N THR A 56 0.88 11.17 4.13
CA THR A 56 0.76 11.56 2.71
C THR A 56 -0.64 12.00 2.30
N THR A 57 -1.69 11.37 2.83
CA THR A 57 -3.08 11.62 2.41
C THR A 57 -3.51 13.09 2.50
N PRO A 58 -3.12 13.88 3.53
CA PRO A 58 -3.47 15.30 3.58
C PRO A 58 -2.87 16.11 2.42
N TRP A 59 -1.62 15.83 2.04
CA TRP A 59 -0.94 16.52 0.96
C TRP A 59 -1.53 16.14 -0.40
N ASP A 60 -1.82 14.85 -0.61
CA ASP A 60 -2.43 14.36 -1.85
C ASP A 60 -3.79 15.03 -2.07
N ASN A 61 -4.61 15.09 -1.02
CA ASN A 61 -5.90 15.78 -1.07
C ASN A 61 -5.77 17.28 -1.33
N TYR A 62 -4.79 17.93 -0.71
CA TYR A 62 -4.53 19.36 -0.95
C TYR A 62 -4.17 19.63 -2.41
N LEU A 63 -3.25 18.87 -2.99
CA LEU A 63 -2.79 19.05 -4.37
C LEU A 63 -3.92 18.86 -5.39
N VAL A 64 -4.79 17.88 -5.16
CA VAL A 64 -5.98 17.65 -6.00
C VAL A 64 -7.01 18.75 -5.81
N ALA A 65 -7.29 19.15 -4.57
CA ALA A 65 -8.25 20.22 -4.27
C ALA A 65 -7.83 21.57 -4.88
N THR A 66 -6.53 21.89 -4.89
CA THR A 66 -6.00 23.11 -5.51
C THR A 66 -5.76 22.97 -7.02
N ARG A 67 -6.08 21.83 -7.63
CA ARG A 67 -5.87 21.52 -9.06
C ARG A 67 -4.42 21.67 -9.53
N VAL A 68 -3.47 21.52 -8.61
CA VAL A 68 -2.05 21.38 -8.97
C VAL A 68 -1.81 20.00 -9.59
N TRP A 69 -2.59 19.02 -9.14
CA TRP A 69 -2.65 17.65 -9.66
C TRP A 69 -4.12 17.26 -9.91
N TRP A 70 -4.37 16.30 -10.80
CA TRP A 70 -5.70 15.71 -10.99
C TRP A 70 -5.62 14.27 -11.51
N TYR A 71 -6.73 13.53 -11.38
CA TYR A 71 -6.92 12.21 -11.97
C TYR A 71 -7.91 12.31 -13.13
N ASP A 72 -7.71 11.49 -14.17
CA ASP A 72 -8.70 11.37 -15.25
C ASP A 72 -9.93 10.62 -14.72
N PRO A 73 -11.13 11.22 -14.72
CA PRO A 73 -12.35 10.58 -14.23
C PRO A 73 -12.70 9.27 -14.92
N ASN A 74 -12.22 9.04 -16.15
CA ASN A 74 -12.50 7.82 -16.91
C ASN A 74 -11.58 6.65 -16.54
N LEU A 75 -10.51 6.91 -15.78
CA LEU A 75 -9.51 5.91 -15.40
C LEU A 75 -9.60 5.48 -13.93
N VAL A 76 -10.50 6.10 -13.18
CA VAL A 76 -10.70 5.91 -11.75
C VAL A 76 -11.98 5.14 -11.44
N THR A 77 -12.04 4.47 -10.30
CA THR A 77 -13.21 3.65 -9.90
C THR A 77 -14.40 4.50 -9.41
N GLY A 78 -14.16 5.78 -9.14
CA GLY A 78 -15.16 6.74 -8.66
C GLY A 78 -15.36 6.73 -7.14
N ILE A 79 -14.73 5.81 -6.40
CA ILE A 79 -14.71 5.82 -4.94
C ILE A 79 -13.58 6.77 -4.50
N VAL A 80 -13.88 7.79 -3.70
CA VAL A 80 -12.90 8.80 -3.26
C VAL A 80 -12.81 8.89 -1.73
N LEU A 81 -11.60 9.10 -1.23
CA LEU A 81 -11.32 9.51 0.14
C LEU A 81 -10.97 11.00 0.14
N GLY A 82 -11.98 11.85 0.35
CA GLY A 82 -11.87 13.29 0.12
C GLY A 82 -11.91 13.60 -1.37
N TRP A 83 -10.77 13.98 -1.95
CA TRP A 83 -10.59 14.30 -3.37
C TRP A 83 -9.77 13.25 -4.12
N VAL A 84 -9.15 12.29 -3.42
CA VAL A 84 -8.27 11.27 -4.00
C VAL A 84 -9.04 9.95 -4.20
N PRO A 85 -8.98 9.32 -5.38
CA PRO A 85 -9.58 8.01 -5.62
C PRO A 85 -8.97 6.90 -4.76
N ILE A 86 -9.81 5.96 -4.30
CA ILE A 86 -9.40 4.75 -3.57
C ILE A 86 -9.21 3.64 -4.60
N GLU A 87 -7.97 3.39 -5.01
CA GLU A 87 -7.54 2.36 -5.95
C GLU A 87 -6.33 1.58 -5.43
#